data_AF-A0AAD5LT79-F1
#
_entry.id   AF-A0AAD5LT79-F1
#
_cell.length_a   1.000
_cell.length_b   1.000
_cell.length_c   1.000
_cell.angle_alpha   90.00
_cell.angle_beta   90.00
_cell.angle_gamma   90.00
#
_symmetry.space_group_name_H-M   'P 1'
#
loop_
_entity.id
_entity.type
_entity.pdbx_description
1 polymer ?
#
loop_
_entity_poly.entity_id
_entity_poly.type
_entity_poly.pdbx_seq_one_letter_code
_entity_poly.pdbx_strand_id
1 'polypeptide(L)'
;MTRSSSYPMYKKKNDLYLDYCALPNPFSSATVFTSHYEAFPFKCTCSADVPKTIDRIPGSCADLQSVGNTRSGLYSIMGTQQVETVYCDFTKDINDPVFQKLIGYQGVKSKPVYFYAQRGQNFASTRVPIPYDNAIVNIGNGMTPSAGKFEVPVKGTYFFSFTSHVEFAPNSVNPKTRVYIYKNGNAVAISALYEVTTIPATPSYLSPITLQCMLELLPGDTIWMQMDEMTLNGKLLGTDIATIFTGWLLQEEIAIAL
;
A
#
# COMPACT_ATOMS: atom_id res chain seq x y z
N MET A 1 7.00 -46.44 -35.28
CA MET A 1 5.95 -46.71 -34.26
C MET A 1 6.64 -46.94 -32.92
N THR A 2 6.84 -45.89 -32.12
CA THR A 2 7.34 -46.00 -30.75
C THR A 2 6.14 -46.09 -29.82
N ARG A 3 5.91 -47.28 -29.25
CA ARG A 3 4.88 -47.49 -28.22
C ARG A 3 5.38 -46.89 -26.91
N SER A 4 4.73 -45.81 -26.48
CA SER A 4 4.77 -45.35 -25.09
C SER A 4 4.10 -46.40 -24.21
N SER A 5 4.82 -46.91 -23.22
CA SER A 5 4.28 -47.78 -22.16
C SER A 5 4.43 -47.04 -20.84
N SER A 6 3.34 -46.43 -20.37
CA SER A 6 3.22 -45.87 -19.03
C SER A 6 2.91 -46.98 -18.04
N TYR A 7 3.80 -47.19 -17.07
CA TYR A 7 3.55 -48.09 -15.93
C TYR A 7 3.07 -47.26 -14.73
N PRO A 8 2.03 -47.69 -14.00
CA PRO A 8 1.54 -46.96 -12.84
C PRO A 8 2.52 -47.07 -11.66
N MET A 9 3.00 -45.91 -11.19
CA MET A 9 3.75 -45.79 -9.94
C MET A 9 2.78 -45.93 -8.76
N TYR A 10 2.81 -47.07 -8.07
CA TYR A 10 2.06 -47.26 -6.84
C TYR A 10 2.76 -46.55 -5.68
N LYS A 11 2.08 -45.54 -5.12
CA LYS A 11 2.50 -44.78 -3.93
C LYS A 11 2.35 -45.62 -2.67
N LYS A 12 3.46 -46.00 -2.02
CA LYS A 12 3.44 -46.36 -0.59
C LYS A 12 3.65 -45.09 0.24
N LYS A 13 2.82 -44.94 1.26
CA LYS A 13 2.82 -43.83 2.21
C LYS A 13 4.02 -44.02 3.15
N ASN A 14 5.23 -43.63 2.71
CA ASN A 14 6.41 -43.21 3.50
C ASN A 14 7.80 -43.35 2.82
N ASP A 15 7.92 -43.64 1.51
CA ASP A 15 9.25 -43.76 0.89
C ASP A 15 9.76 -42.44 0.28
N LEU A 16 11.00 -42.06 0.65
CA LEU A 16 11.79 -40.96 0.11
C LEU A 16 12.17 -41.22 -1.36
N TYR A 17 12.25 -40.15 -2.17
CA TYR A 17 12.66 -40.19 -3.57
C TYR A 17 14.03 -40.86 -3.73
N LEU A 18 14.08 -42.03 -4.37
CA LEU A 18 15.30 -42.56 -4.96
C LEU A 18 15.38 -42.08 -6.41
N ASP A 19 16.19 -41.06 -6.66
CA ASP A 19 16.60 -40.72 -8.02
C ASP A 19 17.53 -41.83 -8.54
N TYR A 20 17.04 -42.60 -9.51
CA TYR A 20 17.86 -43.57 -10.24
C TYR A 20 18.51 -42.87 -11.44
N CYS A 21 19.83 -42.72 -11.42
CA CYS A 21 20.58 -42.39 -12.64
C CYS A 21 20.85 -43.67 -13.44
N ALA A 22 20.30 -43.74 -14.66
CA ALA A 22 20.61 -44.80 -15.61
C ALA A 22 21.87 -44.41 -16.42
N LEU A 23 22.95 -45.20 -16.32
CA LEU A 23 24.09 -45.07 -17.23
C LEU A 23 24.02 -46.17 -18.30
N PRO A 24 24.22 -45.84 -19.59
CA PRO A 24 24.24 -46.83 -20.66
C PRO A 24 25.52 -47.67 -20.59
N ASN A 25 25.38 -49.00 -20.60
CA ASN A 25 26.50 -49.94 -20.65
C ASN A 25 26.92 -50.16 -22.13
N PRO A 26 28.18 -49.90 -22.52
CA PRO A 26 28.60 -50.01 -23.92
C PRO A 26 28.82 -51.46 -24.42
N PHE A 27 28.60 -52.49 -23.61
CA PHE A 27 28.89 -53.89 -23.99
C PHE A 27 27.71 -54.87 -23.89
N SER A 28 26.47 -54.40 -23.70
CA SER A 28 25.28 -55.26 -23.65
C SER A 28 23.97 -54.48 -23.90
N SER A 29 23.01 -55.09 -24.59
CA SER A 29 21.67 -54.53 -24.84
C SER A 29 20.65 -54.78 -23.71
N ALA A 30 21.08 -55.31 -22.56
CA ALA A 30 20.21 -55.55 -21.41
C ALA A 30 20.39 -54.50 -20.32
N THR A 31 19.30 -53.82 -19.95
CA THR A 31 19.23 -52.95 -18.76
C THR A 31 19.22 -53.84 -17.51
N VAL A 32 20.36 -53.94 -16.83
CA VAL A 32 20.47 -54.67 -15.56
C VAL A 32 20.12 -53.70 -14.42
N PHE A 33 19.03 -53.97 -13.69
CA PHE A 33 18.73 -53.31 -12.42
C PHE A 33 19.37 -54.09 -11.29
N THR A 34 20.55 -53.67 -10.84
CA THR A 34 21.21 -54.19 -9.63
C THR A 34 20.96 -53.26 -8.45
N SER A 35 20.35 -53.78 -7.38
CA SER A 35 20.34 -53.12 -6.07
C SER A 35 21.71 -53.30 -5.42
N HIS A 36 22.62 -52.34 -5.60
CA HIS A 36 23.94 -52.38 -4.99
C HIS A 36 23.88 -52.00 -3.51
N TYR A 37 23.67 -53.00 -2.65
CA TYR A 37 24.26 -52.97 -1.31
C TYR A 37 25.72 -53.39 -1.48
N GLU A 38 26.63 -52.48 -1.81
CA GLU A 38 28.07 -52.74 -1.64
C GLU A 38 28.82 -51.41 -1.74
N ALA A 39 29.30 -51.01 -0.56
CA ALA A 39 30.29 -50.00 -0.23
C ALA A 39 30.93 -49.17 -1.37
N PHE A 40 30.42 -47.94 -1.55
CA PHE A 40 31.26 -46.81 -1.99
C PHE A 40 31.82 -46.09 -0.74
N PRO A 41 33.10 -45.70 -0.69
CA PRO A 41 33.69 -44.98 0.45
C PRO A 41 33.33 -43.48 0.46
N PHE A 42 32.49 -43.01 -0.47
CA PHE A 42 31.98 -41.64 -0.44
C PHE A 42 30.54 -41.66 0.04
N LYS A 43 30.37 -41.41 1.34
CA LYS A 43 29.09 -40.89 1.83
C LYS A 43 28.87 -39.57 1.09
N CYS A 44 27.94 -39.52 0.14
CA CYS A 44 27.32 -38.26 -0.23
C CYS A 44 26.52 -37.78 0.98
N THR A 45 27.19 -37.05 1.87
CA THR A 45 26.49 -36.20 2.83
C THR A 45 25.91 -35.06 2.01
N CYS A 46 24.65 -35.19 1.60
CA CYS A 46 23.83 -34.01 1.39
C CYS A 46 23.74 -33.36 2.77
N SER A 47 24.70 -32.48 3.09
CA SER A 47 24.50 -31.56 4.20
C SER A 47 23.27 -30.77 3.79
N ALA A 48 22.15 -30.97 4.48
CA ALA A 48 21.05 -30.03 4.35
C ALA A 48 21.70 -28.66 4.61
N ASP A 49 21.67 -27.78 3.61
CA ASP A 49 22.21 -26.44 3.76
C ASP A 49 21.51 -25.82 4.96
N VAL A 50 22.25 -25.65 6.06
CA VAL A 50 21.72 -24.99 7.24
C VAL A 50 21.36 -23.58 6.78
N PRO A 51 20.10 -23.13 6.95
CA PRO A 51 19.71 -21.80 6.53
C PRO A 51 20.68 -20.77 7.14
N LYS A 52 21.42 -20.06 6.28
CA LYS A 52 22.27 -18.96 6.71
C LYS A 52 21.39 -17.73 6.88
N THR A 53 21.48 -17.10 8.04
CA THR A 53 20.70 -15.91 8.40
C THR A 53 21.65 -14.76 8.70
N ILE A 54 21.18 -13.54 8.43
CA ILE A 54 21.78 -12.28 8.87
C ILE A 54 20.86 -11.55 9.88
N ASP A 55 19.85 -12.25 10.38
CA ASP A 55 18.83 -11.79 11.36
C ASP A 55 18.10 -10.50 10.96
N ARG A 56 18.05 -10.23 9.65
CA ARG A 56 17.32 -9.13 9.02
C ARG A 56 16.97 -9.48 7.57
N ILE A 57 16.10 -8.66 6.97
CA ILE A 57 15.85 -8.73 5.52
C ILE A 57 17.11 -8.25 4.78
N PRO A 58 17.62 -8.99 3.77
CA PRO A 58 18.78 -8.56 2.98
C PRO A 58 18.59 -7.18 2.36
N GLY A 59 19.53 -6.27 2.62
CA GLY A 59 19.52 -4.90 2.08
C GLY A 59 20.44 -4.70 0.88
N SER A 60 21.08 -5.76 0.38
CA SER A 60 22.00 -5.70 -0.75
C SER A 60 22.25 -7.08 -1.38
N CYS A 61 22.86 -7.11 -2.55
CA CYS A 61 23.40 -8.33 -3.16
C CYS A 61 24.48 -8.99 -2.30
N ALA A 62 25.26 -8.21 -1.54
CA ALA A 62 26.24 -8.73 -0.61
C ALA A 62 25.58 -9.49 0.55
N ASP A 63 24.52 -8.92 1.11
CA ASP A 63 23.69 -9.58 2.12
C ASP A 63 23.10 -10.88 1.55
N LEU A 64 22.56 -10.85 0.32
CA LEU A 64 22.03 -12.03 -0.36
C LEU A 64 23.10 -13.12 -0.57
N GLN A 65 24.33 -12.72 -0.91
CA GLN A 65 25.45 -13.65 -1.06
C GLN A 65 25.84 -14.29 0.27
N SER A 66 25.81 -13.52 1.36
CA SER A 66 26.11 -14.02 2.72
C SER A 66 25.11 -15.07 3.21
N VAL A 67 23.83 -14.95 2.83
CA VAL A 67 22.79 -15.95 3.12
C VAL A 67 22.78 -17.13 2.14
N GLY A 68 23.73 -17.16 1.19
CA GLY A 68 23.98 -18.30 0.31
C GLY A 68 23.48 -18.16 -1.12
N ASN A 69 23.03 -16.97 -1.55
CA ASN A 69 22.69 -16.74 -2.96
C ASN A 69 23.96 -16.73 -3.82
N THR A 70 24.00 -17.60 -4.82
CA THR A 70 25.16 -17.77 -5.71
C THR A 70 24.79 -17.64 -7.19
N ARG A 71 23.50 -17.55 -7.52
CA ARG A 71 23.01 -17.48 -8.91
C ARG A 71 22.69 -16.04 -9.29
N SER A 72 23.38 -15.48 -10.29
CA SER A 72 23.08 -14.11 -10.74
C SER A 72 21.63 -14.00 -11.22
N GLY A 73 20.97 -12.88 -10.94
CA GLY A 73 19.54 -12.72 -11.23
C GLY A 73 18.89 -11.50 -10.59
N LEU A 74 17.56 -11.41 -10.71
CA LEU A 74 16.74 -10.38 -10.07
C LEU A 74 16.37 -10.81 -8.65
N TYR A 75 16.53 -9.89 -7.71
CA TYR A 75 16.25 -10.10 -6.29
C TYR A 75 15.53 -8.91 -5.69
N SER A 76 14.66 -9.19 -4.72
CA SER A 76 14.07 -8.17 -3.85
C SER A 76 14.95 -7.97 -2.63
N ILE A 77 15.36 -6.74 -2.37
CA ILE A 77 16.12 -6.32 -1.19
C ILE A 77 15.38 -5.21 -0.45
N MET A 78 15.68 -5.03 0.82
CA MET A 78 15.19 -3.89 1.58
C MET A 78 16.08 -2.66 1.32
N GLY A 79 15.56 -1.67 0.59
CA GLY A 79 16.19 -0.36 0.46
C GLY A 79 16.06 0.48 1.73
N THR A 80 16.34 1.78 1.64
CA THR A 80 16.27 2.68 2.81
C THR A 80 14.86 2.89 3.34
N GLN A 81 13.85 2.86 2.47
CA GLN A 81 12.45 3.14 2.82
C GLN A 81 11.46 2.11 2.27
N GLN A 82 11.84 1.37 1.23
CA GLN A 82 10.94 0.46 0.52
C GLN A 82 11.69 -0.71 -0.11
N VAL A 83 10.96 -1.73 -0.52
CA VAL A 83 11.54 -2.89 -1.20
C VAL A 83 12.02 -2.47 -2.59
N GLU A 84 13.26 -2.82 -2.90
CA GLU A 84 13.93 -2.57 -4.18
C GLU A 84 14.12 -3.88 -4.93
N THR A 85 13.92 -3.85 -6.25
CA THR A 85 14.32 -4.92 -7.15
C THR A 85 15.69 -4.58 -7.70
N VAL A 86 16.69 -5.41 -7.39
CA VAL A 86 18.05 -5.29 -7.90
C VAL A 86 18.40 -6.49 -8.76
N TYR A 87 19.32 -6.28 -9.71
CA TYR A 87 20.02 -7.37 -10.37
C TYR A 87 21.35 -7.59 -9.65
N CYS A 88 21.58 -8.81 -9.17
CA CYS A 88 22.83 -9.23 -8.56
C CYS A 88 23.64 -10.05 -9.55
N ASP A 89 24.87 -9.65 -9.83
CA ASP A 89 25.83 -10.43 -10.61
C ASP A 89 26.91 -11.03 -9.70
N PHE A 90 26.65 -12.23 -9.17
CA PHE A 90 27.58 -12.94 -8.28
C PHE A 90 28.83 -13.47 -8.99
N THR A 91 28.99 -13.23 -10.30
CA THR A 91 30.24 -13.49 -11.04
C THR A 91 31.26 -12.36 -10.90
N LYS A 92 30.85 -11.21 -10.36
CA LYS A 92 31.68 -10.02 -10.18
C LYS A 92 32.19 -9.90 -8.76
N ASP A 93 33.25 -9.12 -8.59
CA ASP A 93 33.73 -8.73 -7.26
C ASP A 93 32.69 -7.86 -6.56
N ILE A 94 32.57 -7.99 -5.24
CA ILE A 94 31.61 -7.22 -4.42
C ILE A 94 31.76 -5.70 -4.56
N ASN A 95 32.96 -5.22 -4.89
CA ASN A 95 33.24 -3.80 -5.07
C ASN A 95 33.05 -3.33 -6.53
N ASP A 96 32.75 -4.25 -7.45
CA ASP A 96 32.47 -3.91 -8.85
C ASP A 96 31.09 -3.20 -8.92
N PRO A 97 31.00 -2.01 -9.54
CA PRO A 97 29.71 -1.32 -9.72
C PRO A 97 28.64 -2.16 -10.44
N VAL A 98 29.03 -3.18 -11.21
CA VAL A 98 28.13 -4.07 -11.93
C VAL A 98 27.61 -5.22 -11.04
N PHE A 99 28.23 -5.45 -9.87
CA PHE A 99 27.80 -6.48 -8.91
C PHE A 99 26.35 -6.32 -8.46
N GLN A 100 25.91 -5.06 -8.24
CA GLN A 100 24.54 -4.72 -7.89
C GLN A 100 24.03 -3.59 -8.76
N LYS A 101 22.96 -3.84 -9.51
CA LYS A 101 22.28 -2.82 -10.30
C LYS A 101 20.85 -2.66 -9.85
N LEU A 102 20.45 -1.44 -9.47
CA LEU A 102 19.04 -1.12 -9.21
C LEU A 102 18.22 -1.24 -10.50
N ILE A 103 17.17 -2.05 -10.46
CA ILE A 103 16.24 -2.24 -11.59
C ILE A 103 14.97 -1.44 -11.37
N GLY A 104 14.49 -1.36 -10.13
CA GLY A 104 13.33 -0.55 -9.77
C GLY A 104 12.89 -0.79 -8.34
N TYR A 105 11.70 -0.30 -8.01
CA TYR A 105 11.10 -0.45 -6.70
C TYR A 105 9.91 -1.41 -6.77
N GLN A 106 9.78 -2.26 -5.75
CA GLN A 106 8.63 -3.13 -5.61
C GLN A 106 7.64 -2.51 -4.63
N GLY A 107 6.48 -2.11 -5.15
CA GLY A 107 5.41 -1.56 -4.32
C GLY A 107 4.73 -2.66 -3.49
N VAL A 108 5.28 -2.94 -2.30
CA VAL A 108 4.62 -3.81 -1.32
C VAL A 108 3.56 -2.97 -0.59
N LYS A 109 2.30 -3.09 -1.02
CA LYS A 109 1.16 -2.45 -0.34
C LYS A 109 0.63 -3.43 0.72
N SER A 110 0.73 -3.10 2.01
CA SER A 110 0.24 -4.02 3.05
C SER A 110 -1.29 -4.11 3.01
N LYS A 111 -1.97 -2.95 2.93
CA LYS A 111 -3.40 -2.78 2.68
C LYS A 111 -3.67 -1.42 2.02
N PRO A 112 -4.50 -1.34 0.96
CA PRO A 112 -4.94 -0.04 0.47
C PRO A 112 -5.73 0.71 1.55
N VAL A 113 -5.60 2.03 1.58
CA VAL A 113 -6.36 2.90 2.49
C VAL A 113 -6.93 4.06 1.69
N TYR A 114 -8.24 4.13 1.59
CA TYR A 114 -8.94 5.24 0.96
C TYR A 114 -10.42 5.27 1.34
N PHE A 115 -10.97 6.48 1.39
CA PHE A 115 -12.38 6.67 1.66
C PHE A 115 -12.99 7.73 0.74
N TYR A 116 -14.29 7.62 0.53
CA TYR A 116 -15.12 8.61 -0.14
C TYR A 116 -16.40 8.75 0.68
N ALA A 117 -16.52 9.87 1.40
CA ALA A 117 -17.63 10.18 2.28
C ALA A 117 -18.49 11.31 1.70
N GLN A 118 -19.80 11.13 1.82
CA GLN A 118 -20.78 12.01 1.23
C GLN A 118 -21.80 12.45 2.26
N ARG A 119 -22.16 13.73 2.18
CA ARG A 119 -23.29 14.31 2.89
C ARG A 119 -24.29 14.89 1.88
N GLY A 120 -25.50 14.35 1.90
CA GLY A 120 -26.67 14.76 1.12
C GLY A 120 -27.62 15.69 1.89
N GLN A 121 -27.31 16.04 3.14
CA GLN A 121 -28.06 17.02 3.92
C GLN A 121 -27.28 18.34 4.07
N ASN A 122 -27.99 19.45 4.13
CA ASN A 122 -27.34 20.75 4.37
C ASN A 122 -26.62 20.78 5.72
N PHE A 123 -25.58 21.58 5.84
CA PHE A 123 -24.78 21.73 7.06
C PHE A 123 -24.48 23.20 7.35
N ALA A 124 -24.91 23.69 8.51
CA ALA A 124 -24.78 25.10 8.90
C ALA A 124 -24.04 25.31 10.23
N SER A 125 -23.68 24.23 10.93
CA SER A 125 -22.97 24.35 12.22
C SER A 125 -21.51 24.76 12.00
N THR A 126 -20.99 25.61 12.87
CA THR A 126 -19.58 26.02 12.84
C THR A 126 -18.81 25.42 14.01
N ARG A 127 -17.49 25.30 13.87
CA ARG A 127 -16.55 24.82 14.89
C ARG A 127 -16.83 23.41 15.40
N VAL A 128 -17.43 22.58 14.56
CA VAL A 128 -17.65 21.15 14.82
C VAL A 128 -17.29 20.35 13.56
N PRO A 129 -16.78 19.11 13.70
CA PRO A 129 -16.53 18.24 12.56
C PRO A 129 -17.79 18.07 11.71
N ILE A 130 -17.63 18.08 10.38
CA ILE A 130 -18.75 17.87 9.44
C ILE A 130 -19.08 16.37 9.41
N PRO A 131 -20.28 15.94 9.84
CA PRO A 131 -20.67 14.53 9.75
C PRO A 131 -21.18 14.20 8.35
N TYR A 132 -20.94 12.96 7.92
CA TYR A 132 -21.34 12.43 6.62
C TYR A 132 -22.45 11.39 6.79
N ASP A 133 -23.35 11.33 5.82
CA ASP A 133 -24.49 10.40 5.86
C ASP A 133 -24.00 8.96 5.67
N ASN A 134 -22.99 8.77 4.82
CA ASN A 134 -22.30 7.52 4.62
C ASN A 134 -20.86 7.71 4.13
N ALA A 135 -20.06 6.65 4.26
CA ALA A 135 -18.85 6.45 3.47
C ALA A 135 -19.17 5.43 2.39
N ILE A 136 -19.34 5.91 1.15
CA ILE A 136 -19.63 5.08 -0.02
C ILE A 136 -18.46 4.12 -0.29
N VAL A 137 -17.25 4.58 0.01
CA VAL A 137 -16.04 3.77 0.03
C VAL A 137 -15.31 4.03 1.35
N ASN A 138 -14.82 2.97 2.01
CA ASN A 138 -14.08 3.08 3.27
C ASN A 138 -13.07 1.94 3.44
N ILE A 139 -12.14 1.80 2.50
CA ILE A 139 -11.14 0.75 2.54
C ILE A 139 -10.05 1.12 3.56
N GLY A 140 -9.74 0.18 4.45
CA GLY A 140 -8.92 0.42 5.64
C GLY A 140 -9.74 0.85 6.87
N ASN A 141 -11.06 1.06 6.73
CA ASN A 141 -12.00 1.38 7.81
C ASN A 141 -11.60 2.59 8.68
N GLY A 142 -10.84 3.55 8.14
CA GLY A 142 -10.41 4.73 8.90
C GLY A 142 -11.48 5.82 9.03
N MET A 143 -12.41 5.93 8.08
CA MET A 143 -13.46 6.97 8.14
C MET A 143 -14.61 6.53 9.04
N THR A 144 -14.97 7.37 10.01
CA THR A 144 -16.20 7.26 10.81
C THR A 144 -17.19 8.35 10.38
N PRO A 145 -18.19 8.04 9.52
CA PRO A 145 -19.05 9.05 8.89
C PRO A 145 -19.83 9.90 9.91
N SER A 146 -20.41 9.26 10.92
CA SER A 146 -21.21 9.95 11.95
C SER A 146 -20.40 10.94 12.78
N ALA A 147 -19.10 10.67 12.98
CA ALA A 147 -18.18 11.56 13.67
C ALA A 147 -17.53 12.60 12.73
N GLY A 148 -17.57 12.38 11.41
CA GLY A 148 -16.90 13.24 10.43
C GLY A 148 -15.38 13.11 10.43
N LYS A 149 -14.82 12.04 11.00
CA LYS A 149 -13.39 11.89 11.28
C LYS A 149 -12.79 10.68 10.59
N PHE A 150 -11.62 10.87 10.02
CA PHE A 150 -10.75 9.82 9.51
C PHE A 150 -9.62 9.56 10.51
N GLU A 151 -9.53 8.35 11.03
CA GLU A 151 -8.41 7.87 11.84
C GLU A 151 -7.41 7.15 10.94
N VAL A 152 -6.14 7.55 11.04
CA VAL A 152 -5.07 7.04 10.19
C VAL A 152 -4.70 5.62 10.62
N PRO A 153 -4.87 4.60 9.74
CA PRO A 153 -4.63 3.20 10.13
C PRO A 153 -3.17 2.77 10.02
N VAL A 154 -2.40 3.38 9.11
CA VAL A 154 -0.99 3.04 8.86
C VAL A 154 -0.18 4.31 8.67
N LYS A 155 1.13 4.23 8.95
CA LYS A 155 2.05 5.35 8.74
C LYS A 155 2.21 5.62 7.24
N GLY A 156 2.22 6.88 6.84
CA GLY A 156 2.56 7.23 5.47
C GLY A 156 2.08 8.61 5.03
N THR A 157 2.16 8.84 3.72
CA THR A 157 1.75 10.08 3.07
C THR A 157 0.35 9.94 2.51
N TYR A 158 -0.55 10.82 2.95
CA TYR A 158 -1.96 10.83 2.57
C TYR A 158 -2.30 12.06 1.74
N PHE A 159 -3.22 11.90 0.79
CA PHE A 159 -3.88 13.00 0.11
C PHE A 159 -5.32 13.12 0.60
N PHE A 160 -5.80 14.35 0.77
CA PHE A 160 -7.19 14.66 1.10
C PHE A 160 -7.75 15.69 0.12
N SER A 161 -9.02 15.54 -0.21
CA SER A 161 -9.78 16.52 -0.99
C SER A 161 -11.18 16.69 -0.42
N PHE A 162 -11.58 17.94 -0.30
CA PHE A 162 -12.91 18.36 0.10
C PHE A 162 -13.51 19.23 -0.99
N THR A 163 -14.79 19.01 -1.26
CA THR A 163 -15.57 19.79 -2.22
C THR A 163 -16.97 19.98 -1.67
N SER A 164 -17.46 21.22 -1.71
CA SER A 164 -18.82 21.58 -1.36
C SER A 164 -19.29 22.77 -2.17
N HIS A 165 -20.59 23.02 -2.17
CA HIS A 165 -21.14 24.32 -2.53
C HIS A 165 -21.59 25.05 -1.28
N VAL A 166 -21.42 26.35 -1.28
CA VAL A 166 -21.80 27.26 -0.20
C VAL A 166 -22.99 28.07 -0.69
N GLU A 167 -24.06 28.03 0.07
CA GLU A 167 -25.19 28.95 -0.10
C GLU A 167 -25.10 29.99 1.01
N PHE A 168 -24.97 31.26 0.63
CA PHE A 168 -25.09 32.38 1.54
C PHE A 168 -26.53 32.85 1.61
N ALA A 169 -26.93 33.41 2.75
CA ALA A 169 -28.27 33.96 2.89
C ALA A 169 -28.49 35.13 1.91
N PRO A 170 -29.69 35.25 1.30
CA PRO A 170 -30.02 36.38 0.44
C PRO A 170 -29.78 37.73 1.14
N ASN A 171 -29.32 38.73 0.39
CA ASN A 171 -28.97 40.06 0.90
C ASN A 171 -27.80 40.10 1.89
N SER A 172 -27.04 39.01 2.06
CA SER A 172 -25.79 39.06 2.82
C SER A 172 -24.82 40.03 2.17
N VAL A 173 -24.29 40.97 2.96
CA VAL A 173 -23.30 41.96 2.50
C VAL A 173 -21.91 41.42 2.79
N ASN A 174 -21.09 41.31 1.75
CA ASN A 174 -19.72 40.78 1.80
C ASN A 174 -19.60 39.45 2.57
N PRO A 175 -20.41 38.42 2.24
CA PRO A 175 -20.39 37.18 3.00
C PRO A 175 -19.06 36.44 2.83
N LYS A 176 -18.75 35.66 3.85
CA LYS A 176 -17.53 34.86 3.91
C LYS A 176 -17.77 33.52 4.58
N THR A 177 -16.97 32.55 4.18
CA THR A 177 -16.86 31.28 4.87
C THR A 177 -15.44 30.77 4.85
N ARG A 178 -15.06 29.99 5.86
CA ARG A 178 -13.77 29.32 5.94
C ARG A 178 -13.96 27.87 6.37
N VAL A 179 -13.38 26.98 5.58
CA VAL A 179 -13.30 25.55 5.89
C VAL A 179 -11.85 25.16 6.09
N TYR A 180 -11.64 24.19 6.97
CA TYR A 180 -10.34 23.77 7.41
C TYR A 180 -10.24 22.26 7.40
N ILE A 181 -9.04 21.76 7.07
CA ILE A 181 -8.63 20.41 7.45
C ILE A 181 -7.94 20.53 8.81
N TYR A 182 -8.39 19.72 9.76
CA TYR A 182 -7.82 19.61 11.09
C TYR A 182 -7.04 18.31 11.24
N LYS A 183 -5.90 18.36 11.93
CA LYS A 183 -5.13 17.22 12.43
C LYS A 183 -5.02 17.31 13.95
N ASN A 184 -5.58 16.34 14.67
CA ASN A 184 -5.48 16.25 16.14
C ASN A 184 -5.83 17.57 16.87
N GLY A 185 -6.82 18.31 16.36
CA GLY A 185 -7.28 19.57 16.95
C GLY A 185 -6.60 20.83 16.41
N ASN A 186 -5.57 20.69 15.57
CA ASN A 186 -4.88 21.82 14.94
C ASN A 186 -5.29 21.96 13.47
N ALA A 187 -5.59 23.18 13.03
CA ALA A 187 -5.85 23.48 11.63
C ALA A 187 -4.54 23.34 10.82
N VAL A 188 -4.55 22.51 9.78
CA VAL A 188 -3.37 22.25 8.91
C VAL A 188 -3.55 22.72 7.48
N ALA A 189 -4.79 22.94 7.03
CA ALA A 189 -5.08 23.55 5.74
C ALA A 189 -6.35 24.39 5.82
N ILE A 190 -6.46 25.41 4.96
CA ILE A 190 -7.57 26.36 4.92
C ILE A 190 -8.01 26.62 3.48
N SER A 191 -9.32 26.71 3.27
CA SER A 191 -9.92 27.34 2.10
C SER A 191 -10.94 28.37 2.56
N ALA A 192 -10.97 29.50 1.88
CA ALA A 192 -11.82 30.62 2.25
C ALA A 192 -12.52 31.19 1.01
N LEU A 193 -13.80 31.51 1.18
CA LEU A 193 -14.57 32.26 0.21
C LEU A 193 -14.92 33.63 0.81
N TYR A 194 -14.76 34.66 0.00
CA TYR A 194 -15.16 36.03 0.30
C TYR A 194 -15.86 36.59 -0.92
N GLU A 195 -17.17 36.79 -0.82
CA GLU A 195 -17.89 37.53 -1.83
C GLU A 195 -17.71 39.02 -1.54
N VAL A 196 -17.43 39.80 -2.60
CA VAL A 196 -17.19 41.25 -2.51
C VAL A 196 -18.43 42.07 -2.82
N THR A 197 -19.54 41.41 -3.16
CA THR A 197 -20.81 42.04 -3.47
C THR A 197 -21.92 41.47 -2.60
N THR A 198 -23.02 42.22 -2.47
CA THR A 198 -24.23 41.73 -1.81
C THR A 198 -24.82 40.58 -2.61
N ILE A 199 -25.17 39.49 -1.91
CA ILE A 199 -25.82 38.35 -2.54
C ILE A 199 -27.19 38.78 -3.08
N PRO A 200 -27.50 38.48 -4.36
CA PRO A 200 -28.80 38.78 -4.94
C PRO A 200 -29.95 38.25 -4.07
N ALA A 201 -31.12 38.89 -4.14
CA ALA A 201 -32.31 38.45 -3.41
C ALA A 201 -32.86 37.09 -3.89
N THR A 202 -32.25 36.49 -4.93
CA THR A 202 -32.65 35.18 -5.45
C THR A 202 -31.99 34.05 -4.64
N PRO A 203 -32.75 33.00 -4.28
CA PRO A 203 -32.32 31.95 -3.36
C PRO A 203 -31.38 30.90 -3.99
N SER A 204 -30.48 31.28 -4.90
CA SER A 204 -29.73 30.31 -5.72
C SER A 204 -28.29 30.72 -6.03
N TYR A 205 -27.73 31.65 -5.25
CA TYR A 205 -26.31 31.97 -5.40
C TYR A 205 -25.46 30.93 -4.68
N LEU A 206 -24.79 30.09 -5.48
CA LEU A 206 -23.97 28.99 -4.99
C LEU A 206 -22.51 29.22 -5.39
N SER A 207 -21.63 29.21 -4.40
CA SER A 207 -20.19 29.34 -4.63
C SER A 207 -19.50 28.01 -4.29
N PRO A 208 -18.72 27.42 -5.22
CA PRO A 208 -17.98 26.21 -4.93
C PRO A 208 -16.84 26.53 -3.94
N ILE A 209 -16.65 25.65 -2.96
CA ILE A 209 -15.49 25.68 -2.07
C ILE A 209 -14.77 24.34 -2.14
N THR A 210 -13.46 24.39 -2.38
CA THR A 210 -12.60 23.21 -2.45
C THR A 210 -11.39 23.40 -1.56
N LEU A 211 -10.88 22.29 -1.02
CA LEU A 211 -9.66 22.26 -0.23
C LEU A 211 -8.96 20.93 -0.45
N GLN A 212 -7.65 20.99 -0.70
CA GLN A 212 -6.81 19.81 -0.90
C GLN A 212 -5.54 19.95 -0.07
N CYS A 213 -5.03 18.85 0.45
CA CYS A 213 -3.72 18.83 1.10
C CYS A 213 -3.07 17.45 1.03
N MET A 214 -1.74 17.42 1.19
CA MET A 214 -0.97 16.20 1.41
C MET A 214 -0.30 16.29 2.78
N LEU A 215 -0.34 15.20 3.55
CA LEU A 215 0.17 15.15 4.91
C LEU A 215 0.89 13.82 5.18
N GLU A 216 2.00 13.90 5.88
CA GLU A 216 2.62 12.74 6.53
C GLU A 216 1.94 12.49 7.88
N LEU A 217 1.43 11.28 8.06
CA LEU A 217 0.58 10.92 9.20
C LEU A 217 1.08 9.65 9.88
N LEU A 218 0.88 9.63 11.20
CA LEU A 218 1.15 8.48 12.06
C LEU A 218 -0.14 7.71 12.33
N PRO A 219 -0.07 6.40 12.60
CA PRO A 219 -1.22 5.63 13.06
C PRO A 219 -1.88 6.30 14.28
N GLY A 220 -3.21 6.42 14.25
CA GLY A 220 -4.00 7.08 15.29
C GLY A 220 -4.13 8.60 15.16
N ASP A 221 -3.44 9.24 14.21
CA ASP A 221 -3.72 10.63 13.86
C ASP A 221 -5.17 10.76 13.37
N THR A 222 -5.88 11.80 13.79
CA THR A 222 -7.27 12.08 13.42
C THR A 222 -7.38 13.29 12.51
N ILE A 223 -8.02 13.10 11.36
CA ILE A 223 -8.23 14.11 10.31
C ILE A 223 -9.72 14.39 10.12
N TRP A 224 -10.12 15.65 10.01
CA TRP A 224 -11.50 16.00 9.67
C TRP A 224 -11.62 17.35 8.98
N MET A 225 -12.78 17.54 8.34
CA MET A 225 -13.22 18.81 7.80
C MET A 225 -14.07 19.56 8.82
N GLN A 226 -13.84 20.86 8.94
CA GLN A 226 -14.59 21.74 9.82
C GLN A 226 -14.82 23.10 9.16
N MET A 227 -16.02 23.64 9.31
CA MET A 227 -16.33 25.02 8.96
C MET A 227 -16.18 25.88 10.20
N ASP A 228 -15.21 26.80 10.24
CA ASP A 228 -14.98 27.64 11.43
C ASP A 228 -15.70 28.99 11.35
N GLU A 229 -15.93 29.45 10.13
CA GLU A 229 -16.56 30.74 9.85
C GLU A 229 -17.60 30.58 8.76
N MET A 230 -18.75 31.20 8.98
CA MET A 230 -19.86 31.29 8.03
C MET A 230 -20.65 32.56 8.34
N THR A 231 -20.93 33.38 7.34
CA THR A 231 -21.87 34.50 7.47
C THR A 231 -23.25 33.99 7.87
N LEU A 232 -23.95 34.76 8.73
CA LEU A 232 -25.22 34.37 9.33
C LEU A 232 -26.18 33.74 8.32
N ASN A 233 -26.76 32.59 8.69
CA ASN A 233 -27.70 31.79 7.89
C ASN A 233 -27.14 31.17 6.60
N GLY A 234 -25.82 31.24 6.37
CA GLY A 234 -25.17 30.47 5.31
C GLY A 234 -25.03 28.98 5.65
N LYS A 235 -24.90 28.14 4.64
CA LYS A 235 -24.78 26.68 4.79
C LYS A 235 -23.96 26.04 3.67
N LEU A 236 -23.37 24.88 3.98
CA LEU A 236 -22.90 23.94 2.97
C LEU A 236 -24.09 23.16 2.44
N LEU A 237 -24.19 23.04 1.11
CA LEU A 237 -25.26 22.26 0.50
C LEU A 237 -24.98 20.76 0.54
N GLY A 238 -26.06 20.01 0.78
CA GLY A 238 -26.11 18.57 0.57
C GLY A 238 -27.28 18.14 -0.33
N THR A 239 -28.36 18.91 -0.40
CA THR A 239 -29.48 18.66 -1.31
C THR A 239 -29.10 19.03 -2.75
N ASP A 240 -29.31 18.13 -3.70
CA ASP A 240 -28.97 18.19 -5.14
C ASP A 240 -27.47 18.27 -5.47
N ILE A 241 -26.67 18.88 -4.60
CA ILE A 241 -25.21 18.91 -4.71
C ILE A 241 -24.62 18.43 -3.38
N ALA A 242 -23.91 17.31 -3.45
CA ALA A 242 -23.36 16.68 -2.28
C ALA A 242 -22.10 17.39 -1.75
N THR A 243 -21.98 17.48 -0.43
CA THR A 243 -20.71 17.78 0.22
C THR A 243 -19.87 16.49 0.26
N ILE A 244 -18.64 16.56 -0.24
CA ILE A 244 -17.75 15.42 -0.45
C ILE A 244 -16.48 15.62 0.35
N PHE A 245 -16.05 14.57 1.05
CA PHE A 245 -14.72 14.46 1.61
C PHE A 245 -14.11 13.11 1.24
N THR A 246 -12.93 13.15 0.64
CA THR A 246 -12.21 11.97 0.17
C THR A 246 -10.76 12.05 0.60
N GLY A 247 -10.15 10.89 0.80
CA GLY A 247 -8.73 10.80 1.08
C GLY A 247 -8.19 9.40 0.80
N TRP A 248 -6.90 9.32 0.50
CA TRP A 248 -6.22 8.08 0.20
C TRP A 248 -4.74 8.12 0.58
N LEU A 249 -4.21 6.95 0.91
CA LEU A 249 -2.78 6.71 1.12
C LEU A 249 -2.07 6.71 -0.24
N LEU A 250 -1.14 7.65 -0.42
CA LEU A 250 -0.25 7.71 -1.59
C LEU A 250 0.90 6.74 -1.45
N GLN A 251 1.55 6.75 -0.29
CA GLN A 251 2.72 5.94 0.01
C GLN A 251 2.69 5.51 1.47
N GLU A 252 2.67 4.20 1.68
CA GLU A 252 2.85 3.60 3.00
C GLU A 252 4.32 3.73 3.42
N GLU A 253 4.57 4.14 4.66
CA GLU A 253 5.90 4.10 5.25
C GLU A 253 5.99 2.84 6.13
N ILE A 254 6.71 1.84 5.64
CA ILE A 254 6.87 0.56 6.33
C ILE A 254 7.95 0.72 7.40
N ALA A 255 7.55 0.85 8.66
CA ALA A 255 8.47 0.73 9.78
C ALA A 255 8.83 -0.76 9.96
N ILE A 256 10.12 -1.10 9.85
CA ILE A 256 10.62 -2.42 10.20
C ILE A 256 10.45 -2.56 11.71
N ALA A 257 9.59 -3.49 12.15
CA ALA A 257 9.71 -4.02 13.50
C ALA A 257 11.04 -4.79 13.56
N LEU A 258 12.04 -4.18 14.21
CA LEU A 258 13.28 -4.84 14.60
C LEU A 258 13.00 -5.88 15.70
#